data_AF-Q5BX84-F1
#
_entry.id   AF-Q5BX84-F1
#
_cell.length_a   1.000
_cell.length_b   1.000
_cell.length_c   1.000
_cell.angle_alpha   90.00
_cell.angle_beta   90.00
_cell.angle_gamma   90.00
#
_symmetry.space_group_name_H-M   'P 1'
#
loop_
_entity.id
_entity.type
_entity.pdbx_description
1 polymer ?
#
loop_
_entity_poly.entity_id
_entity_poly.type
_entity_poly.pdbx_seq_one_letter_code
_entity_poly.pdbx_strand_id
1 'polypeptide(L)'
;VLLLVLIHSSIQTDDLLENLTQRINSSKEEVNEFERNLKTANNNTQQLINKLFEISMQRINSAKEAVDTFERNLKTANNNTQQLINDTFYIITQQIRSANEAVSEFKGSLETTNENIRRLINDTFYIITQQIRSANGGVNVFERSLETIDENIRLLISKINEANPNETETLKNYASCQSQVFSEEYHNESYQNIDKLKKEIETNYPNNSRRAIEMLNYKKVIEQLIFNTSQSEKSNMTCNRPENISLHDFNNLQELLKRKEETIMILDYFKLRRYALITVSVYLNNPVDESSEE
;
A
#
# COMPACT_ATOMS: atom_id res chain seq x y z
N VAL A 1 -5.47 -70.84 141.63
CA VAL A 1 -5.44 -69.49 141.03
C VAL A 1 -4.58 -69.44 139.77
N LEU A 2 -3.32 -69.89 139.79
CA LEU A 2 -2.44 -69.95 138.60
C LEU A 2 -3.03 -70.72 137.40
N LEU A 3 -3.75 -71.82 137.62
CA LEU A 3 -4.33 -72.63 136.54
C LEU A 3 -5.45 -71.92 135.75
N LEU A 4 -6.27 -71.10 136.41
CA LEU A 4 -7.39 -70.38 135.80
C LEU A 4 -6.92 -69.18 134.97
N VAL A 5 -5.85 -68.50 135.41
CA VAL A 5 -5.21 -67.42 134.65
C VAL A 5 -4.55 -67.96 133.38
N LEU A 6 -3.94 -69.15 133.46
CA LEU A 6 -3.36 -69.83 132.29
C LEU A 6 -4.43 -70.23 131.27
N ILE A 7 -5.59 -70.74 131.69
CA ILE A 7 -6.68 -71.14 130.79
C ILE A 7 -7.35 -69.91 130.14
N HIS A 8 -7.63 -68.85 130.92
CA HIS A 8 -8.27 -67.64 130.36
C HIS A 8 -7.31 -66.90 129.42
N SER A 9 -6.02 -66.85 129.75
CA SER A 9 -4.99 -66.31 128.86
C SER A 9 -4.87 -67.13 127.57
N SER A 10 -5.00 -68.47 127.63
CA SER A 10 -4.95 -69.36 126.46
C SER A 10 -6.14 -69.15 125.53
N ILE A 11 -7.36 -69.06 126.06
CA ILE A 11 -8.57 -68.82 125.26
C ILE A 11 -8.53 -67.44 124.60
N GLN A 12 -8.06 -66.42 125.33
CA GLN A 12 -7.90 -65.07 124.79
C GLN A 12 -6.80 -64.98 123.73
N THR A 13 -5.80 -65.86 123.77
CA THR A 13 -4.80 -65.98 122.70
C THR A 13 -5.35 -66.70 121.48
N ASP A 14 -6.19 -67.73 121.68
CA ASP A 14 -6.83 -68.47 120.59
C ASP A 14 -7.83 -67.61 119.79
N ASP A 15 -8.70 -66.82 120.45
CA ASP A 15 -9.63 -65.90 119.77
C ASP A 15 -8.90 -64.81 118.97
N LEU A 16 -7.79 -64.30 119.52
CA LEU A 16 -6.97 -63.27 118.90
C LEU A 16 -6.20 -63.84 117.70
N LEU A 17 -5.74 -65.08 117.80
CA LEU A 17 -5.13 -65.85 116.72
C LEU A 17 -6.14 -66.16 115.60
N GLU A 18 -7.38 -66.48 115.94
CA GLU A 18 -8.45 -66.75 114.98
C GLU A 18 -8.85 -65.49 114.19
N ASN A 19 -9.04 -64.35 114.88
CA ASN A 19 -9.32 -63.06 114.24
C ASN A 19 -8.16 -62.60 113.33
N LEU A 20 -6.92 -62.73 113.80
CA LEU A 20 -5.72 -62.48 112.99
C LEU A 20 -5.70 -63.36 111.74
N THR A 21 -6.00 -64.65 111.89
CA THR A 21 -6.04 -65.61 110.77
C THR A 21 -7.11 -65.21 109.76
N GLN A 22 -8.29 -64.78 110.21
CA GLN A 22 -9.37 -64.34 109.33
C GLN A 22 -9.00 -63.05 108.57
N ARG A 23 -8.38 -62.06 109.23
CA ARG A 23 -7.90 -60.82 108.58
C ARG A 23 -6.79 -61.11 107.58
N ILE A 24 -5.85 -61.99 107.91
CA ILE A 24 -4.79 -62.45 106.99
C ILE A 24 -5.41 -63.10 105.76
N ASN A 25 -6.41 -63.97 105.93
CA ASN A 25 -7.10 -64.62 104.81
C ASN A 25 -7.90 -63.62 103.96
N SER A 26 -8.58 -62.65 104.57
CA SER A 26 -9.30 -61.58 103.85
C SER A 26 -8.34 -60.70 103.06
N SER A 27 -7.26 -60.22 103.69
CA SER A 27 -6.23 -59.43 103.01
C SER A 27 -5.53 -60.22 101.90
N LYS A 28 -5.36 -61.54 102.06
CA LYS A 28 -4.84 -62.40 100.99
C LYS A 28 -5.78 -62.44 99.79
N GLU A 29 -7.09 -62.51 100.01
CA GLU A 29 -8.05 -62.50 98.90
C GLU A 29 -8.13 -61.12 98.21
N GLU A 30 -8.07 -60.03 98.97
CA GLU A 30 -7.98 -58.67 98.40
C GLU A 30 -6.71 -58.48 97.56
N VAL A 31 -5.56 -59.01 98.03
CA VAL A 31 -4.30 -59.00 97.25
C VAL A 31 -4.43 -59.86 95.99
N ASN A 32 -5.05 -61.04 96.08
CA ASN A 32 -5.31 -61.88 94.92
C ASN A 32 -6.23 -61.19 93.89
N GLU A 33 -7.27 -60.49 94.35
CA GLU A 33 -8.18 -59.73 93.50
C GLU A 33 -7.46 -58.54 92.84
N PHE A 34 -6.67 -57.80 93.60
CA PHE A 34 -5.84 -56.73 93.08
C PHE A 34 -4.85 -57.22 92.01
N GLU A 35 -4.20 -58.37 92.23
CA GLU A 35 -3.30 -58.98 91.25
C GLU A 35 -4.04 -59.37 89.95
N ARG A 36 -5.24 -59.95 90.05
CA ARG A 36 -6.08 -60.27 88.88
C ARG A 36 -6.49 -59.01 88.11
N ASN A 37 -6.88 -57.95 88.82
CA ASN A 37 -7.26 -56.66 88.23
C ASN A 37 -6.07 -56.00 87.53
N LEU A 38 -4.88 -56.04 88.16
CA LEU A 38 -3.65 -55.50 87.58
C LEU A 38 -3.24 -56.27 86.32
N LYS A 39 -3.34 -57.61 86.33
CA LYS A 39 -3.09 -58.44 85.15
C LYS A 39 -4.05 -58.12 84.00
N THR A 40 -5.33 -57.91 84.33
CA THR A 40 -6.35 -57.53 83.35
C THR A 40 -6.08 -56.14 82.76
N ALA A 41 -5.77 -55.16 83.61
CA ALA A 41 -5.42 -53.80 83.16
C ALA A 41 -4.16 -53.80 82.28
N ASN A 42 -3.15 -54.59 82.63
CA ASN A 42 -1.94 -54.74 81.83
C ASN A 42 -2.24 -55.35 80.45
N ASN A 43 -3.04 -56.43 80.40
CA ASN A 43 -3.46 -57.04 79.14
C ASN A 43 -4.24 -56.06 78.26
N ASN A 44 -5.19 -55.32 78.83
CA ASN A 44 -5.98 -54.32 78.11
C ASN A 44 -5.10 -53.19 77.57
N THR A 45 -4.11 -52.74 78.34
CA THR A 45 -3.14 -51.71 77.92
C THR A 45 -2.30 -52.21 76.76
N GLN A 46 -1.80 -53.44 76.82
CA GLN A 46 -1.02 -54.03 75.74
C GLN A 46 -1.84 -54.18 74.45
N GLN A 47 -3.11 -54.59 74.56
CA GLN A 47 -4.03 -54.66 73.42
C GLN A 47 -4.27 -53.28 72.79
N LEU A 48 -4.49 -52.26 73.62
CA LEU A 48 -4.67 -50.88 73.14
C LEU A 48 -3.42 -50.36 72.42
N ILE A 49 -2.24 -50.59 72.99
CA ILE A 49 -0.95 -50.22 72.38
C ILE A 49 -0.79 -50.89 71.02
N ASN A 50 -1.02 -52.21 70.94
CA ASN A 50 -0.91 -52.94 69.68
C ASN A 50 -1.88 -52.41 68.62
N LYS A 51 -3.14 -52.15 68.99
CA LYS A 51 -4.15 -51.60 68.07
C LYS A 51 -3.81 -50.19 67.60
N LEU A 52 -3.27 -49.34 68.48
CA LEU A 52 -2.78 -48.01 68.12
C LEU A 52 -1.59 -48.08 67.16
N PHE A 53 -0.67 -49.03 67.38
CA PHE A 53 0.47 -49.25 66.50
C PHE A 53 0.02 -49.72 65.11
N GLU A 54 -0.89 -50.69 65.03
CA GLU A 54 -1.47 -51.17 63.77
C GLU A 54 -2.16 -50.05 62.98
N ILE A 55 -3.03 -49.28 63.63
CA ILE A 55 -3.75 -48.16 62.99
C ILE A 55 -2.74 -47.10 62.50
N SER A 56 -1.73 -46.77 63.31
CA SER A 56 -0.72 -45.77 62.95
C SER A 56 0.13 -46.25 61.77
N MET A 57 0.56 -47.51 61.75
CA MET A 57 1.31 -48.10 60.65
C MET A 57 0.50 -48.13 59.35
N GLN A 58 -0.78 -48.51 59.41
CA GLN A 58 -1.67 -48.46 58.25
C GLN A 58 -1.79 -47.04 57.69
N ARG A 59 -2.02 -46.04 58.55
CA ARG A 59 -2.11 -44.63 58.12
C ARG A 59 -0.80 -44.11 57.52
N ILE A 60 0.34 -44.45 58.11
CA ILE A 60 1.66 -44.07 57.59
C ILE A 60 1.87 -44.68 56.21
N ASN A 61 1.54 -45.95 56.01
CA ASN A 61 1.69 -46.62 54.72
C ASN A 61 0.77 -46.02 53.65
N SER A 62 -0.51 -45.78 53.98
CA SER A 62 -1.43 -45.12 53.04
C SER A 62 -1.00 -43.69 52.70
N ALA A 63 -0.49 -42.94 53.68
CA ALA A 63 0.05 -41.60 53.44
C ALA A 63 1.29 -41.64 52.54
N LYS A 64 2.18 -42.61 52.74
CA LYS A 64 3.35 -42.82 51.88
C LYS A 64 2.95 -43.13 50.44
N GLU A 65 2.01 -44.06 50.23
CA GLU A 65 1.50 -44.40 48.89
C GLU A 65 0.85 -43.18 48.19
N ALA A 66 0.13 -42.34 48.95
CA ALA A 66 -0.45 -41.11 48.43
C ALA A 66 0.62 -40.10 48.01
N VAL A 67 1.68 -39.93 48.82
CA VAL A 67 2.82 -39.06 48.49
C VAL A 67 3.56 -39.57 47.25
N ASP A 68 3.85 -40.87 47.17
CA ASP A 68 4.51 -41.49 46.02
C ASP A 68 3.67 -41.32 44.73
N THR A 69 2.34 -41.39 44.85
CA THR A 69 1.42 -41.14 43.75
C THR A 69 1.40 -39.68 43.33
N PHE A 70 1.38 -38.77 44.30
CA PHE A 70 1.45 -37.34 44.05
C PHE A 70 2.76 -36.96 43.33
N GLU A 71 3.90 -37.49 43.76
CA GLU A 71 5.20 -37.25 43.14
C GLU A 71 5.24 -37.73 41.68
N ARG A 72 4.71 -38.93 41.40
CA ARG A 72 4.59 -39.45 40.03
C ARG A 72 3.71 -38.57 39.15
N ASN A 73 2.58 -38.10 39.67
CA ASN A 73 1.67 -37.21 38.94
C ASN A 73 2.33 -35.86 38.67
N LEU A 74 3.04 -35.30 39.65
CA LEU A 74 3.77 -34.03 39.50
C LEU A 74 4.86 -34.15 38.43
N LYS A 75 5.63 -35.25 38.43
CA LYS A 75 6.66 -35.51 37.41
C LYS A 75 6.05 -35.62 36.01
N THR A 76 4.92 -36.29 35.88
CA THR A 76 4.19 -36.43 34.61
C THR A 76 3.66 -35.08 34.13
N ALA A 77 3.03 -34.29 35.01
CA ALA A 77 2.54 -32.96 34.68
C ALA A 77 3.67 -32.01 34.27
N ASN A 78 4.82 -32.08 34.93
CA ASN A 78 6.00 -31.29 34.58
C ASN A 78 6.54 -31.67 33.20
N ASN A 79 6.67 -32.96 32.90
CA ASN A 79 7.12 -33.44 31.58
C ASN A 79 6.16 -33.01 30.47
N ASN A 80 4.85 -33.15 30.68
CA ASN A 80 3.83 -32.73 29.71
C ASN A 80 3.87 -31.22 29.46
N THR A 81 4.02 -30.42 30.53
CA THR A 81 4.16 -28.96 30.42
C THR A 81 5.41 -28.59 29.62
N GLN A 82 6.55 -29.22 29.91
CA GLN A 82 7.79 -28.94 29.19
C GLN A 82 7.68 -29.30 27.70
N GLN A 83 7.04 -30.43 27.38
CA GLN A 83 6.80 -30.83 26.00
C GLN A 83 5.90 -29.81 25.28
N LEU A 84 4.78 -29.41 25.89
CA LEU A 84 3.87 -28.41 25.32
C LEU A 84 4.58 -27.09 25.06
N ILE A 85 5.43 -26.64 26.00
CA ILE A 85 6.24 -25.43 25.83
C ILE A 85 7.16 -25.58 24.62
N ASN A 86 7.92 -26.68 24.54
CA ASN A 86 8.86 -26.92 23.44
C ASN A 86 8.16 -26.96 22.07
N ASP A 87 7.04 -27.66 21.96
CA ASP A 87 6.26 -27.78 20.73
C ASP A 87 5.71 -26.40 20.31
N THR A 88 5.20 -25.63 21.27
CA THR A 88 4.70 -24.27 21.03
C THR A 88 5.81 -23.34 20.57
N PHE A 89 6.97 -23.39 21.22
CA PHE A 89 8.15 -22.60 20.81
C PHE A 89 8.61 -22.97 19.40
N TYR A 90 8.62 -24.26 19.06
CA TYR A 90 8.98 -24.71 17.73
C TYR A 90 8.02 -24.15 16.67
N ILE A 91 6.70 -24.27 16.88
CA ILE A 91 5.69 -23.75 15.96
C ILE A 91 5.84 -22.23 15.77
N ILE A 92 5.93 -21.48 16.87
CA ILE A 92 6.09 -20.02 16.83
C ILE A 92 7.38 -19.64 16.07
N THR A 93 8.48 -20.35 16.31
CA THR A 93 9.75 -20.09 15.62
C THR A 93 9.63 -20.28 14.11
N GLN A 94 8.95 -21.35 13.66
CA GLN A 94 8.72 -21.56 12.22
C GLN A 94 7.82 -20.48 11.63
N GLN A 95 6.75 -20.09 12.32
CA GLN A 95 5.87 -19.02 11.87
C GLN A 95 6.59 -17.67 11.74
N ILE A 96 7.43 -17.31 12.72
CA ILE A 96 8.26 -16.10 12.66
C ILE A 96 9.21 -16.15 11.47
N ARG A 97 9.83 -17.30 11.21
CA ARG A 97 10.73 -17.47 10.05
C ARG A 97 9.98 -17.26 8.74
N SER A 98 8.84 -17.93 8.54
CA SER A 98 8.04 -17.78 7.33
C SER A 98 7.52 -16.35 7.16
N ALA A 99 7.12 -15.68 8.24
CA ALA A 99 6.71 -14.28 8.20
C ALA A 99 7.87 -13.35 7.78
N ASN A 100 9.08 -13.58 8.31
CA ASN A 100 10.27 -12.81 7.92
C ASN A 100 10.65 -13.01 6.46
N GLU A 101 10.58 -14.24 5.95
CA GLU A 101 10.82 -14.55 4.54
C GLU A 101 9.80 -13.81 3.64
N ALA A 102 8.51 -13.86 3.97
CA ALA A 102 7.47 -13.14 3.23
C ALA A 102 7.64 -11.61 3.26
N VAL A 103 8.04 -11.04 4.41
CA VAL A 103 8.34 -9.59 4.53
C VAL A 103 9.53 -9.21 3.66
N SER A 104 10.57 -10.05 3.61
CA SER A 104 11.74 -9.82 2.75
C SER A 104 11.37 -9.84 1.26
N GLU A 105 10.55 -10.80 0.83
CA GLU A 105 10.04 -10.87 -0.55
C GLU A 105 9.17 -9.66 -0.91
N PHE A 106 8.28 -9.25 0.00
CA PHE A 106 7.46 -8.06 -0.18
C PHE A 106 8.31 -6.81 -0.35
N LYS A 107 9.35 -6.64 0.48
CA LYS A 107 10.29 -5.53 0.36
C LYS A 107 10.99 -5.49 -1.00
N GLY A 108 11.52 -6.62 -1.48
CA GLY A 108 12.16 -6.68 -2.79
C GLY A 108 11.20 -6.37 -3.96
N SER A 109 9.95 -6.83 -3.84
CA SER A 109 8.90 -6.52 -4.81
C SER A 109 8.55 -5.03 -4.84
N LEU A 110 8.51 -4.39 -3.66
CA LEU A 110 8.27 -2.96 -3.53
C LEU A 110 9.41 -2.13 -4.14
N GLU A 111 10.67 -2.50 -3.88
CA GLU A 111 11.85 -1.84 -4.46
C GLU A 111 11.83 -1.92 -5.99
N THR A 112 11.57 -3.10 -6.55
CA THR A 112 11.44 -3.32 -8.00
C THR A 112 10.31 -2.47 -8.60
N THR A 113 9.15 -2.42 -7.93
CA THR A 113 8.01 -1.62 -8.38
C THR A 113 8.35 -0.14 -8.40
N ASN A 114 9.05 0.36 -7.38
CA ASN A 114 9.46 1.75 -7.28
C ASN A 114 10.47 2.13 -8.40
N GLU A 115 11.43 1.25 -8.70
CA GLU A 115 12.36 1.44 -9.82
C GLU A 115 11.63 1.48 -11.17
N ASN A 116 10.68 0.58 -11.38
CA ASN A 116 9.87 0.55 -12.60
C ASN A 116 9.04 1.82 -12.77
N ILE A 117 8.41 2.31 -11.71
CA ILE A 117 7.66 3.59 -11.73
C ILE A 117 8.59 4.75 -12.07
N ARG A 118 9.76 4.82 -11.42
CA ARG A 118 10.74 5.89 -11.69
C ARG A 118 11.22 5.86 -13.14
N ARG A 119 11.49 4.67 -13.69
CA ARG A 119 11.88 4.50 -15.09
C ARG A 119 10.77 4.94 -16.05
N LEU A 120 9.53 4.51 -15.81
CA LEU A 120 8.37 4.88 -16.63
C LEU A 120 8.17 6.40 -16.67
N ILE A 121 8.28 7.06 -15.51
CA ILE A 121 8.19 8.53 -15.40
C ILE A 121 9.29 9.18 -16.22
N ASN A 122 10.55 8.75 -16.06
CA ASN A 122 11.69 9.30 -16.80
C ASN A 122 11.55 9.11 -18.31
N ASP A 123 11.13 7.91 -18.76
CA ASP A 123 10.93 7.60 -20.17
C ASP A 123 9.81 8.47 -20.77
N THR A 124 8.71 8.66 -20.03
CA THR A 124 7.59 9.53 -20.45
C THR A 124 8.04 10.99 -20.59
N PHE A 125 8.78 11.52 -19.60
CA PHE A 125 9.34 12.86 -19.66
C PHE A 125 10.34 13.04 -20.79
N TYR A 126 11.16 12.02 -21.05
CA TYR A 126 12.09 12.02 -22.16
C TYR A 126 11.34 12.10 -23.50
N ILE A 127 10.33 11.25 -23.71
CA ILE A 127 9.56 11.20 -24.95
C ILE A 127 8.88 12.55 -25.21
N ILE A 128 8.14 13.10 -24.24
CA ILE A 128 7.45 14.39 -24.45
C ILE A 128 8.44 15.53 -24.71
N THR A 129 9.61 15.51 -24.06
CA THR A 129 10.67 16.48 -24.30
C THR A 129 11.19 16.39 -25.74
N GLN A 130 11.40 15.19 -26.27
CA GLN A 130 11.81 15.02 -27.67
C GLN A 130 10.74 15.50 -28.65
N GLN A 131 9.46 15.24 -28.38
CA GLN A 131 8.37 15.73 -29.21
C GLN A 131 8.27 17.26 -29.20
N ILE A 132 8.44 17.91 -28.03
CA ILE A 132 8.51 19.38 -27.93
C ILE A 132 9.70 19.93 -28.72
N ARG A 133 10.88 19.29 -28.63
CA ARG A 133 12.05 19.68 -29.42
C ARG A 133 11.81 19.55 -30.92
N SER A 134 11.17 18.47 -31.36
CA SER A 134 10.80 18.28 -32.76
C SER A 134 9.83 19.36 -33.23
N ALA A 135 8.80 19.69 -32.43
CA ALA A 135 7.86 20.75 -32.74
C ALA A 135 8.55 22.12 -32.83
N ASN A 136 9.46 22.43 -31.89
CA ASN A 136 10.30 23.64 -31.96
C ASN A 136 11.19 23.68 -33.21
N GLY A 137 11.76 22.54 -33.60
CA GLY A 137 12.52 22.42 -34.85
C GLY A 137 11.67 22.74 -36.07
N GLY A 138 10.44 22.23 -36.12
CA GLY A 138 9.46 22.59 -37.15
C GLY A 138 9.17 24.09 -37.18
N VAL A 139 8.83 24.69 -36.04
CA VAL A 139 8.60 26.14 -35.93
C VAL A 139 9.77 26.94 -36.51
N ASN A 140 11.01 26.65 -36.08
CA ASN A 140 12.19 27.38 -36.55
C ASN A 140 12.44 27.22 -38.06
N VAL A 141 12.20 26.04 -38.63
CA VAL A 141 12.40 25.78 -40.07
C VAL A 141 11.38 26.54 -40.90
N PHE A 142 10.11 26.51 -40.50
CA PHE A 142 9.05 27.17 -41.25
C PHE A 142 9.03 28.69 -41.06
N GLU A 143 9.44 29.22 -39.92
CA GLU A 143 9.66 30.67 -39.73
C GLU A 143 10.72 31.21 -40.69
N ARG A 144 11.89 30.56 -40.78
CA ARG A 144 12.95 30.95 -41.74
C ARG A 144 12.51 30.81 -43.20
N SER A 145 11.73 29.76 -43.49
CA SER A 145 11.19 29.54 -44.83
C SER A 145 10.22 30.66 -45.20
N LEU A 146 9.36 31.08 -44.26
CA LEU A 146 8.43 32.18 -44.44
C LEU A 146 9.16 33.50 -44.68
N GLU A 147 10.18 33.82 -43.87
CA GLU A 147 11.04 35.01 -44.08
C GLU A 147 11.65 35.05 -45.49
N THR A 148 12.15 33.89 -45.96
CA THR A 148 12.74 33.77 -47.31
C THR A 148 11.69 33.96 -48.40
N ILE A 149 10.51 33.37 -48.24
CA ILE A 149 9.40 33.51 -49.19
C ILE A 149 8.91 34.96 -49.23
N ASP A 150 8.73 35.60 -48.07
CA ASP A 150 8.32 37.00 -47.97
C ASP A 150 9.32 37.94 -48.66
N GLU A 151 10.61 37.72 -48.46
CA GLU A 151 11.66 38.49 -49.14
C GLU A 151 11.62 38.27 -50.66
N ASN A 152 11.45 37.04 -51.12
CA ASN A 152 11.32 36.73 -52.55
C ASN A 152 10.08 37.39 -53.18
N ILE A 153 8.94 37.38 -52.49
CA ILE A 153 7.73 38.08 -52.92
C ILE A 153 7.99 39.58 -53.01
N ARG A 154 8.62 40.16 -51.98
CA ARG A 154 8.94 41.60 -51.93
C ARG A 154 9.85 42.02 -53.09
N LEU A 155 10.92 41.27 -53.34
CA LEU A 155 11.86 41.52 -54.43
C LEU A 155 11.20 41.39 -55.81
N LEU A 156 10.36 40.35 -55.99
CA LEU A 156 9.64 40.16 -57.24
C LEU A 156 8.62 41.29 -57.49
N ILE A 157 7.86 41.69 -56.48
CA ILE A 157 6.93 42.83 -56.57
C ILE A 157 7.69 44.12 -56.89
N SER A 158 8.83 44.40 -56.24
CA SER A 158 9.65 45.58 -56.54
C SER A 158 10.10 45.60 -58.01
N LYS A 159 10.65 44.48 -58.49
CA LYS A 159 11.08 44.32 -59.88
C LYS A 159 9.93 44.54 -60.88
N ILE A 160 8.74 44.00 -60.60
CA ILE A 160 7.56 44.19 -61.45
C ILE A 160 7.12 45.67 -61.45
N ASN A 161 7.09 46.31 -60.29
CA ASN A 161 6.69 47.71 -60.15
C ASN A 161 7.66 48.68 -60.84
N GLU A 162 8.97 48.42 -60.78
CA GLU A 162 9.98 49.21 -61.49
C GLU A 162 9.81 49.14 -63.01
N ALA A 163 9.48 47.95 -63.53
CA ALA A 163 9.22 47.75 -64.94
C ALA A 163 7.85 48.31 -65.38
N ASN A 164 6.85 48.30 -64.49
CA ASN A 164 5.46 48.67 -64.79
C ASN A 164 4.83 49.53 -63.67
N PRO A 165 5.21 50.82 -63.52
CA PRO A 165 4.78 51.64 -62.40
C PRO A 165 3.25 51.80 -62.29
N ASN A 166 2.56 51.81 -63.43
CA ASN A 166 1.11 51.97 -63.53
C ASN A 166 0.32 50.75 -62.99
N GLU A 167 0.97 49.60 -62.79
CA GLU A 167 0.35 48.36 -62.31
C GLU A 167 0.48 48.15 -60.79
N THR A 168 1.17 49.05 -60.09
CA THR A 168 1.55 48.86 -58.67
C THR A 168 0.37 48.54 -57.76
N GLU A 169 -0.72 49.30 -57.88
CA GLU A 169 -1.93 49.11 -57.05
C GLU A 169 -2.68 47.83 -57.44
N THR A 170 -2.80 47.54 -58.74
CA THR A 170 -3.41 46.30 -59.24
C THR A 170 -2.65 45.07 -58.75
N LEU A 171 -1.31 45.10 -58.80
CA LEU A 171 -0.45 44.01 -58.35
C LEU A 171 -0.59 43.75 -56.84
N LYS A 172 -0.61 44.82 -56.04
CA LYS A 172 -0.81 44.72 -54.59
C LYS A 172 -2.17 44.13 -54.24
N ASN A 173 -3.23 44.60 -54.89
CA ASN A 173 -4.59 44.09 -54.70
C ASN A 173 -4.71 42.63 -55.16
N TYR A 174 -4.06 42.27 -56.28
CA TYR A 174 -3.98 40.89 -56.74
C TYR A 174 -3.28 39.99 -55.73
N ALA A 175 -2.10 40.38 -55.23
CA ALA A 175 -1.35 39.59 -54.26
C ALA A 175 -2.13 39.37 -52.96
N SER A 176 -2.77 40.42 -52.43
CA SER A 176 -3.63 40.32 -51.24
C SER A 176 -4.82 39.39 -51.48
N CYS A 177 -5.51 39.54 -52.61
CA CYS A 177 -6.66 38.71 -52.97
C CYS A 177 -6.27 37.24 -53.14
N GLN A 178 -5.17 36.94 -53.84
CA GLN A 178 -4.70 35.57 -54.05
C GLN A 178 -4.24 34.91 -52.76
N SER A 179 -3.54 35.63 -51.88
CA SER A 179 -3.22 35.12 -50.53
C SER A 179 -4.48 34.71 -49.77
N GLN A 180 -5.55 35.51 -49.83
CA GLN A 180 -6.81 35.14 -49.21
C GLN A 180 -7.42 33.87 -49.85
N VAL A 181 -7.42 33.76 -51.18
CA VAL A 181 -7.91 32.56 -51.88
C VAL A 181 -7.14 31.31 -51.45
N PHE A 182 -5.80 31.35 -51.43
CA PHE A 182 -5.00 30.21 -51.00
C PHE A 182 -5.17 29.89 -49.51
N SER A 183 -5.29 30.90 -48.64
CA SER A 183 -5.58 30.67 -47.22
C SER A 183 -6.91 29.92 -47.03
N GLU A 184 -7.93 30.25 -47.82
CA GLU A 184 -9.21 29.55 -47.82
C GLU A 184 -9.10 28.11 -48.36
N GLU A 185 -8.29 27.87 -49.40
CA GLU A 185 -8.00 26.52 -49.90
C GLU A 185 -7.39 25.62 -48.82
N TYR A 186 -6.50 26.17 -47.99
CA TYR A 186 -5.82 25.44 -46.91
C TYR A 186 -6.63 25.36 -45.60
N HIS A 187 -7.75 26.07 -45.48
CA HIS A 187 -8.56 26.09 -44.25
C HIS A 187 -9.01 24.69 -43.82
N ASN A 188 -9.56 23.89 -44.74
CA ASN A 188 -10.06 22.55 -44.43
C ASN A 188 -8.93 21.63 -43.94
N GLU A 189 -7.73 21.78 -44.49
CA GLU A 189 -6.57 20.99 -44.07
C GLU A 189 -6.11 21.40 -42.68
N SER A 190 -6.02 22.70 -42.40
CA SER A 190 -5.72 23.22 -41.06
C SER A 190 -6.73 22.72 -40.02
N TYR A 191 -8.02 22.81 -40.32
CA TYR A 191 -9.10 22.33 -39.46
C TYR A 191 -8.99 20.83 -39.14
N GLN A 192 -8.70 20.01 -40.15
CA GLN A 192 -8.47 18.56 -39.98
C GLN A 192 -7.19 18.26 -39.19
N ASN A 193 -6.15 19.07 -39.33
CA ASN A 193 -4.90 18.89 -38.60
C ASN A 193 -5.09 19.10 -37.09
N ILE A 194 -6.02 19.96 -36.67
CA ILE A 194 -6.40 20.07 -35.25
C ILE A 194 -7.00 18.77 -34.73
N ASP A 195 -7.88 18.11 -35.50
CA ASP A 195 -8.48 16.83 -35.09
C ASP A 195 -7.45 15.70 -35.01
N LYS A 196 -6.53 15.64 -35.98
CA LYS A 196 -5.42 14.69 -35.96
C LYS A 196 -4.54 14.90 -34.72
N LEU A 197 -4.19 16.14 -34.42
CA LEU A 197 -3.39 16.49 -33.25
C LEU A 197 -4.12 16.14 -31.95
N LYS A 198 -5.43 16.43 -31.87
CA LYS A 198 -6.26 16.06 -30.72
C LYS A 198 -6.20 14.56 -30.45
N LYS A 199 -6.40 13.75 -31.49
CA LYS A 199 -6.34 12.27 -31.39
C LYS A 199 -4.94 11.78 -31.00
N GLU A 200 -3.89 12.38 -31.55
CA GLU A 200 -2.50 12.06 -31.19
C GLU A 200 -2.24 12.31 -29.70
N ILE A 201 -2.65 13.48 -29.19
CA ILE A 201 -2.46 13.86 -27.79
C ILE A 201 -3.27 12.95 -26.85
N GLU A 202 -4.53 12.67 -27.18
CA GLU A 202 -5.40 11.80 -26.38
C GLU A 202 -4.88 10.35 -26.32
N THR A 203 -4.38 9.83 -27.45
CA THR A 203 -3.84 8.47 -27.53
C THR A 203 -2.54 8.32 -26.74
N ASN A 204 -1.64 9.30 -26.85
CA ASN A 204 -0.32 9.22 -26.24
C ASN A 204 -0.32 9.61 -24.76
N TYR A 205 -1.29 10.44 -24.33
CA TYR A 205 -1.34 11.02 -22.98
C TYR A 205 -2.75 11.00 -22.39
N PRO A 206 -3.42 9.83 -22.30
CA PRO A 206 -4.83 9.75 -21.94
C PRO A 206 -5.16 10.43 -20.60
N ASN A 207 -4.30 10.25 -19.59
CA ASN A 207 -4.53 10.78 -18.23
C ASN A 207 -4.06 12.22 -18.02
N ASN A 208 -3.39 12.84 -19.01
CA ASN A 208 -2.79 14.18 -18.86
C ASN A 208 -3.16 15.11 -20.03
N SER A 209 -4.09 14.70 -20.89
CA SER A 209 -4.45 15.40 -22.12
C SER A 209 -5.59 16.40 -21.97
N ARG A 210 -6.46 16.27 -20.96
CA ARG A 210 -7.73 17.03 -20.83
C ARG A 210 -7.61 18.51 -21.20
N ARG A 211 -6.72 19.26 -20.55
CA ARG A 211 -6.57 20.70 -20.82
C ARG A 211 -6.00 21.01 -22.21
N ALA A 212 -5.13 20.16 -22.73
CA ALA A 212 -4.64 20.30 -24.11
C ALA A 212 -5.77 20.06 -25.12
N ILE A 213 -6.66 19.09 -24.85
CA ILE A 213 -7.83 18.81 -25.68
C ILE A 213 -8.83 19.97 -25.65
N GLU A 214 -9.10 20.54 -24.47
CA GLU A 214 -9.95 21.74 -24.33
C GLU A 214 -9.40 22.92 -25.13
N MET A 215 -8.08 23.17 -25.04
CA MET A 215 -7.40 24.21 -25.84
C MET A 215 -7.54 23.96 -27.35
N LEU A 216 -7.35 22.72 -27.81
CA LEU A 216 -7.48 22.37 -29.23
C LEU A 216 -8.92 22.54 -29.73
N ASN A 217 -9.92 22.14 -28.94
CA ASN A 217 -11.33 22.37 -29.27
C ASN A 217 -11.64 23.87 -29.37
N TYR A 218 -11.14 24.69 -28.44
CA TYR A 218 -11.30 26.13 -28.49
C TYR A 218 -10.66 26.74 -29.75
N LYS A 219 -9.42 26.36 -30.07
CA LYS A 219 -8.73 26.81 -31.29
C LYS A 219 -9.52 26.46 -32.54
N LYS A 220 -10.08 25.25 -32.60
CA LYS A 220 -10.93 24.79 -33.72
C LYS A 220 -12.17 25.66 -33.92
N VAL A 221 -12.85 26.04 -32.83
CA VAL A 221 -14.02 26.94 -32.87
C VAL A 221 -13.62 28.32 -33.39
N ILE A 222 -12.52 28.89 -32.88
CA ILE A 222 -12.01 30.19 -33.32
C ILE A 222 -11.64 30.17 -34.82
N GLU A 223 -10.98 29.11 -35.28
CA GLU A 223 -10.59 28.97 -36.68
C GLU A 223 -11.79 28.90 -37.63
N GLN A 224 -12.84 28.16 -37.26
CA GLN A 224 -14.08 28.13 -38.02
C GLN A 224 -14.77 29.49 -38.04
N LEU A 225 -14.76 30.21 -36.92
CA LEU A 225 -15.38 31.53 -36.83
C LEU A 225 -14.67 32.52 -37.75
N ILE A 226 -13.33 32.54 -37.74
CA ILE A 226 -12.52 33.41 -38.62
C ILE A 226 -12.84 33.11 -40.09
N PHE A 227 -12.91 31.83 -40.47
CA PHE A 227 -13.25 31.44 -41.83
C PHE A 227 -14.68 31.84 -42.24
N ASN A 228 -15.67 31.64 -41.37
CA ASN A 228 -17.05 32.04 -41.67
C ASN A 228 -17.17 33.56 -41.84
N THR A 229 -16.48 34.33 -41.01
CA THR A 229 -16.42 35.80 -41.14
C THR A 229 -15.78 36.20 -42.46
N SER A 230 -14.63 35.61 -42.83
CA SER A 230 -13.96 35.93 -44.09
C SER A 230 -14.82 35.58 -45.31
N GLN A 231 -15.57 34.48 -45.27
CA GLN A 231 -16.54 34.13 -46.31
C GLN A 231 -17.72 35.13 -46.37
N SER A 232 -18.17 35.66 -45.24
CA SER A 232 -19.28 36.63 -45.19
C SER A 232 -18.90 38.03 -45.67
N GLU A 233 -17.63 38.42 -45.46
CA GLU A 233 -17.06 39.69 -45.92
C GLU A 233 -16.57 39.62 -47.37
N LYS A 234 -16.68 38.43 -47.99
CA LYS A 234 -16.39 38.18 -49.39
C LYS A 234 -17.41 38.91 -50.27
N SER A 235 -17.21 40.22 -50.43
CA SER A 235 -17.65 40.92 -51.63
C SER A 235 -17.15 40.14 -52.85
N ASN A 236 -17.82 40.21 -54.00
CA ASN A 236 -17.42 39.55 -55.25
C ASN A 236 -16.00 40.01 -55.70
N MET A 237 -14.96 39.60 -54.98
CA MET A 237 -13.57 39.91 -55.24
C MET A 237 -13.10 38.91 -56.30
N THR A 238 -13.20 39.33 -57.55
CA THR A 238 -12.36 38.75 -58.59
C THR A 238 -10.95 39.28 -58.39
N CYS A 239 -9.98 38.38 -58.19
CA CYS A 239 -8.58 38.75 -58.16
C CYS A 239 -8.14 39.17 -59.57
N ASN A 240 -8.27 40.46 -59.88
CA ASN A 240 -7.98 41.01 -61.19
C ASN A 240 -6.50 40.81 -61.54
N ARG A 241 -6.25 40.10 -62.63
CA ARG A 241 -4.88 39.86 -63.13
C ARG A 241 -4.29 41.19 -63.65
N PRO A 242 -3.06 41.55 -63.27
CA PRO A 242 -2.38 42.69 -63.87
C PRO A 242 -2.11 42.46 -65.36
N GLU A 243 -2.33 43.47 -66.20
CA GLU A 243 -2.31 43.30 -67.67
C GLU A 243 -0.90 43.40 -68.25
N ASN A 244 -0.07 44.29 -67.73
CA ASN A 244 1.25 44.61 -68.32
C ASN A 244 2.43 43.88 -67.67
N ILE A 245 2.23 42.68 -67.14
CA ILE A 245 3.28 41.89 -66.49
C ILE A 245 3.67 40.65 -67.31
N SER A 246 4.95 40.27 -67.25
CA SER A 246 5.42 39.08 -67.95
C SER A 246 4.73 37.82 -67.39
N LEU A 247 4.40 36.86 -68.26
CA LEU A 247 3.79 35.60 -67.82
C LEU A 247 4.67 34.85 -66.83
N HIS A 248 6.00 34.94 -67.00
CA HIS A 248 6.95 34.32 -66.10
C HIS A 248 6.90 34.93 -64.69
N ASP A 249 6.99 36.26 -64.57
CA ASP A 249 6.95 36.93 -63.27
C ASP A 249 5.57 36.75 -62.60
N PHE A 250 4.48 36.74 -63.38
CA PHE A 250 3.14 36.44 -62.87
C PHE A 250 3.02 35.04 -62.26
N ASN A 251 3.48 34.02 -62.98
CA ASN A 251 3.43 32.64 -62.50
C ASN A 251 4.32 32.44 -61.27
N ASN A 252 5.52 33.04 -61.26
CA ASN A 252 6.41 33.00 -60.10
C ASN A 252 5.77 33.65 -58.87
N LEU A 253 5.08 34.79 -59.04
CA LEU A 253 4.37 35.45 -57.94
C LEU A 253 3.26 34.56 -57.39
N GLN A 254 2.46 33.95 -58.27
CA GLN A 254 1.39 33.05 -57.87
C GLN A 254 1.92 31.83 -57.09
N GLU A 255 3.02 31.23 -57.55
CA GLU A 255 3.66 30.10 -56.87
C GLU A 255 4.20 30.51 -55.49
N LEU A 256 4.85 31.66 -55.38
CA LEU A 256 5.36 32.16 -54.11
C LEU A 256 4.23 32.46 -53.11
N LEU A 257 3.13 33.09 -53.57
CA LEU A 257 1.96 33.35 -52.72
C LEU A 257 1.32 32.05 -52.23
N LYS A 258 1.16 31.06 -53.11
CA LYS A 258 0.64 29.75 -52.71
C LYS A 258 1.54 29.08 -51.65
N ARG A 259 2.84 29.06 -51.92
CA ARG A 259 3.84 28.45 -51.02
C ARG A 259 3.90 29.18 -49.68
N LYS A 260 3.67 30.49 -49.67
CA LYS A 260 3.56 31.30 -48.44
C LYS A 260 2.41 30.81 -47.57
N GLU A 261 1.19 30.74 -48.12
CA GLU A 261 0.01 30.32 -47.34
C GLU A 261 0.12 28.86 -46.87
N GLU A 262 0.66 27.97 -47.70
CA GLU A 262 0.98 26.59 -47.29
C GLU A 262 1.96 26.56 -46.11
N THR A 263 3.01 27.37 -46.18
CA THR A 263 4.02 27.48 -45.11
C THR A 263 3.42 28.02 -43.81
N ILE A 264 2.51 28.99 -43.90
CA ILE A 264 1.78 29.55 -42.75
C ILE A 264 0.95 28.47 -42.06
N MET A 265 0.14 27.72 -42.83
CA MET A 265 -0.65 26.61 -42.29
C MET A 265 0.23 25.59 -41.54
N ILE A 266 1.34 25.17 -42.16
CA ILE A 266 2.23 24.17 -41.55
C ILE A 266 2.89 24.74 -40.28
N LEU A 267 3.32 26.00 -40.31
CA LEU A 267 3.88 26.69 -39.15
C LEU A 267 2.88 26.74 -37.99
N ASP A 268 1.62 27.09 -38.27
CA ASP A 268 0.57 27.15 -37.26
C ASP A 268 0.29 25.78 -36.64
N TYR A 269 0.30 24.70 -37.44
CA TYR A 269 0.23 23.34 -36.92
C TYR A 269 1.37 23.04 -35.93
N PHE A 270 2.62 23.36 -36.27
CA PHE A 270 3.76 23.12 -35.37
C PHE A 270 3.71 23.96 -34.11
N LYS A 271 3.27 25.23 -34.21
CA LYS A 271 3.02 26.08 -33.04
C LYS A 271 1.96 25.47 -32.13
N LEU A 272 0.83 25.05 -32.69
CA LEU A 272 -0.26 24.44 -31.93
C LEU A 272 0.15 23.13 -31.27
N ARG A 273 0.86 22.25 -32.01
CA ARG A 273 1.42 21.00 -31.49
C ARG A 273 2.37 21.26 -30.32
N ARG A 274 3.27 22.24 -30.46
CA ARG A 274 4.17 22.65 -29.38
C ARG A 274 3.39 23.08 -28.13
N TYR A 275 2.39 23.95 -28.29
CA TYR A 275 1.58 24.42 -27.16
C TYR A 275 0.85 23.25 -26.48
N ALA A 276 0.20 22.37 -27.24
CA ALA A 276 -0.49 21.20 -26.69
C ALA A 276 0.46 20.29 -25.88
N LEU A 277 1.65 20.00 -26.40
CA LEU A 277 2.64 19.17 -25.71
C LEU A 277 3.21 19.83 -24.45
N ILE A 278 3.42 21.15 -24.48
CA ILE A 278 3.82 21.90 -23.27
C ILE A 278 2.72 21.83 -22.21
N THR A 279 1.46 21.99 -22.60
CA THR A 279 0.31 21.87 -21.69
C THR A 279 0.29 20.50 -21.03
N VAL A 280 0.43 19.40 -21.79
CA VAL A 280 0.52 18.04 -21.25
C VAL A 280 1.71 17.90 -20.28
N SER A 281 2.89 18.41 -20.65
CA SER A 281 4.10 18.35 -19.83
C SER A 281 3.95 19.02 -18.46
N VAL A 282 3.20 20.12 -18.38
CA VAL A 282 2.92 20.79 -17.10
C VAL A 282 2.10 19.90 -16.16
N TYR A 283 1.10 19.17 -16.66
CA TYR A 283 0.30 18.24 -15.84
C TYR A 283 1.05 16.97 -15.46
N LEU A 284 2.01 16.53 -16.28
CA LEU A 284 2.92 15.45 -15.88
C LEU A 284 3.80 15.84 -14.67
N ASN A 285 4.12 17.13 -14.51
CA ASN A 285 4.94 17.64 -13.40
C ASN A 285 4.13 17.91 -12.12
N ASN A 286 2.82 18.06 -12.22
CA ASN A 286 1.93 18.35 -11.09
C ASN A 286 0.75 17.35 -11.08
N PRO A 287 0.94 16.12 -10.57
CA PRO A 287 -0.12 15.12 -10.48
C PRO A 287 -1.18 15.42 -9.39
N VAL A 288 -1.41 16.69 -9.01
CA VAL A 288 -2.21 17.06 -7.84
C VAL A 288 -3.71 17.19 -8.19
N ASP A 289 -4.50 16.35 -7.50
CA ASP A 289 -5.93 16.45 -7.14
C ASP A 289 -6.99 16.51 -8.25
N GLU A 290 -7.19 15.42 -9.01
CA GLU A 290 -8.52 15.15 -9.61
C GLU A 290 -9.31 14.07 -8.85
N SER A 291 -8.81 13.53 -7.73
CA SER A 291 -9.57 12.60 -6.87
C SER A 291 -10.52 13.29 -5.88
N SER A 292 -10.91 14.54 -6.13
CA SER A 292 -11.86 15.29 -5.27
C SER A 292 -13.17 15.69 -5.97
N GLU A 293 -13.38 15.24 -7.21
CA GLU A 293 -14.65 15.42 -7.93
C GLU A 293 -15.18 14.08 -8.47
N GLU A 294 -15.50 13.14 -7.57
CA GLU A 294 -16.50 12.09 -7.81
C GLU A 294 -17.12 11.60 -6.50
#